data_AF-A0A9D8DDG7-F1
#
_entry.id   AF-A0A9D8DDG7-F1
#
_cell.length_a   1.000
_cell.length_b   1.000
_cell.length_c   1.000
_cell.angle_alpha   90.00
_cell.angle_beta   90.00
_cell.angle_gamma   90.00
#
_symmetry.space_group_name_H-M   'P 1'
#
loop_
_entity.id
_entity.type
_entity.pdbx_description
1 polymer ?
#
loop_
_entity_poly.entity_id
_entity_poly.type
_entity_poly.pdbx_seq_one_letter_code
_entity_poly.pdbx_strand_id
1 'polypeptide(L)'
;MKARAVKKLDPAAPLGENAARIVRVRLDELLSFAPKALERERVTEQHDMRIAAKRLRYVLELTDFCFGRPADTARRRARDLQDILGEMHDCDVMLPRVQEHAERLQAEDAEAVRARAGNTPDLDLRLAAQAPHRTAYRGLDVLAVYLRARRELLFDRFLAFWERQEEMGTWLRLERSVEAYLERAREARRAAKRAAEAEAEAEAAER
;
A
#
# COMPACT_ATOMS: atom_id res chain seq x y z
N MET A 1 4.84 9.01 0.06
CA MET A 1 5.83 8.78 1.14
C MET A 1 7.17 8.16 0.67
N LYS A 2 8.31 8.61 1.22
CA LYS A 2 9.67 8.03 1.00
C LYS A 2 9.90 6.82 1.91
N ALA A 3 10.59 5.78 1.41
CA ALA A 3 10.95 4.61 2.22
C ALA A 3 11.93 4.99 3.34
N ARG A 4 11.79 4.39 4.53
CA ARG A 4 12.76 4.52 5.62
C ARG A 4 14.08 3.89 5.18
N ALA A 5 15.17 4.53 5.61
CA ALA A 5 16.51 4.07 5.32
C ALA A 5 16.81 2.76 6.06
N VAL A 6 17.32 1.76 5.34
CA VAL A 6 17.81 0.53 5.95
C VAL A 6 19.27 0.75 6.33
N LYS A 7 19.55 0.79 7.63
CA LYS A 7 20.91 1.00 8.15
C LYS A 7 21.67 -0.33 8.23
N LYS A 8 23.00 -0.24 8.21
CA LYS A 8 23.91 -1.39 8.37
C LYS A 8 23.66 -2.45 7.29
N LEU A 9 23.63 -2.08 6.01
CA LEU A 9 23.74 -3.08 4.94
C LEU A 9 25.21 -3.30 4.64
N ASP A 10 25.58 -4.55 4.43
CA ASP A 10 26.97 -4.96 4.18
C ASP A 10 27.01 -5.79 2.89
N PRO A 11 27.56 -5.27 1.78
CA PRO A 11 27.64 -6.00 0.52
C PRO A 11 28.40 -7.33 0.60
N ALA A 12 29.29 -7.48 1.58
CA ALA A 12 30.05 -8.71 1.80
C ALA A 12 29.29 -9.72 2.70
N ALA A 13 28.18 -9.31 3.33
CA ALA A 13 27.38 -10.19 4.17
C ALA A 13 26.44 -11.10 3.36
N PRO A 14 26.04 -12.26 3.91
CA PRO A 14 25.09 -13.15 3.26
C PRO A 14 23.77 -12.45 2.90
N LEU A 15 23.19 -12.85 1.75
CA LEU A 15 21.92 -12.30 1.26
C LEU A 15 20.83 -12.29 2.34
N GLY A 16 20.65 -13.41 3.05
CA GLY A 16 19.60 -13.52 4.06
C GLY A 16 19.76 -12.54 5.22
N GLU A 17 20.98 -12.14 5.57
CA GLU A 17 21.22 -11.17 6.65
C GLU A 17 20.80 -9.76 6.23
N ASN A 18 21.20 -9.33 5.03
CA ASN A 18 20.76 -8.06 4.46
C ASN A 18 19.25 -8.06 4.20
N ALA A 19 18.71 -9.15 3.66
CA ALA A 19 17.28 -9.33 3.44
C ALA A 19 16.50 -9.22 4.76
N ALA A 20 16.97 -9.84 5.84
CA ALA A 20 16.33 -9.77 7.14
C ALA A 20 16.27 -8.34 7.67
N ARG A 21 17.36 -7.57 7.53
CA ARG A 21 17.39 -6.14 7.90
C ARG A 21 16.40 -5.33 7.09
N ILE A 22 16.29 -5.57 5.78
CA ILE A 22 15.35 -4.87 4.89
C ILE A 22 13.90 -5.23 5.25
N VAL A 23 13.58 -6.53 5.34
CA VAL A 23 12.23 -7.02 5.65
C VAL A 23 11.75 -6.46 6.99
N ARG A 24 12.60 -6.45 8.02
CA ARG A 24 12.23 -5.86 9.33
C ARG A 24 11.85 -4.39 9.21
N VAL A 25 12.62 -3.59 8.48
CA VAL A 25 12.31 -2.16 8.27
C VAL A 25 11.02 -1.99 7.46
N ARG A 26 10.78 -2.81 6.43
CA ARG A 26 9.55 -2.73 5.61
C ARG A 26 8.31 -3.20 6.36
N LEU A 27 8.46 -4.20 7.23
CA LEU A 27 7.40 -4.66 8.10
C LEU A 27 7.04 -3.58 9.13
N ASP A 28 8.03 -3.01 9.80
CA ASP A 28 7.85 -1.90 10.74
C ASP A 28 7.20 -0.68 10.07
N GLU A 29 7.61 -0.32 8.85
CA GLU A 29 6.93 0.70 8.05
C GLU A 29 5.44 0.39 7.88
N LEU A 30 5.10 -0.81 7.40
CA LEU A 30 3.72 -1.22 7.18
C LEU A 30 2.89 -1.11 8.47
N LEU A 31 3.40 -1.67 9.57
CA LEU A 31 2.71 -1.68 10.86
C LEU A 31 2.52 -0.27 11.41
N SER A 32 3.48 0.64 11.18
CA SER A 32 3.38 2.01 11.68
C SER A 32 2.27 2.85 11.04
N PHE A 33 1.77 2.47 9.86
CA PHE A 33 0.63 3.15 9.24
C PHE A 33 -0.71 2.60 9.72
N ALA A 34 -0.76 1.36 10.24
CA ALA A 34 -2.00 0.70 10.58
C ALA A 34 -2.91 1.51 11.53
N PRO A 35 -2.42 2.08 12.66
CA PRO A 35 -3.31 2.77 13.60
C PRO A 35 -4.12 3.89 12.96
N LYS A 36 -3.50 4.67 12.07
CA LYS A 36 -4.17 5.76 11.35
C LYS A 36 -4.91 5.28 10.12
N ALA A 37 -4.41 4.28 9.41
CA ALA A 37 -5.06 3.77 8.20
C ALA A 37 -6.42 3.12 8.51
N LEU A 38 -6.60 2.60 9.73
CA LEU A 38 -7.85 2.04 10.24
C LEU A 38 -8.91 3.10 10.59
N GLU A 39 -8.57 4.39 10.54
CA GLU A 39 -9.54 5.49 10.60
C GLU A 39 -10.06 5.79 9.18
N ARG A 40 -11.37 6.03 9.05
CA ARG A 40 -12.09 6.05 7.77
C ARG A 40 -11.64 7.18 6.86
N GLU A 41 -11.42 8.35 7.45
CA GLU A 41 -11.11 9.61 6.78
C GLU A 41 -9.61 9.74 6.41
N ARG A 42 -8.76 8.79 6.84
CA ARG A 42 -7.30 8.87 6.68
C ARG A 42 -6.82 8.31 5.35
N VAL A 43 -7.33 8.88 4.25
CA VAL A 43 -7.03 8.48 2.86
C VAL A 43 -5.53 8.48 2.57
N THR A 44 -4.80 9.47 3.11
CA THR A 44 -3.35 9.58 2.88
C THR A 44 -2.60 8.42 3.54
N GLU A 45 -2.92 8.08 4.79
CA GLU A 45 -2.29 6.97 5.51
C GLU A 45 -2.67 5.61 4.92
N GLN A 46 -3.90 5.44 4.44
CA GLN A 46 -4.32 4.22 3.71
C GLN A 46 -3.51 4.05 2.40
N HIS A 47 -3.29 5.15 1.66
CA HIS A 47 -2.43 5.13 0.46
C HIS A 47 -0.96 4.84 0.80
N ASP A 48 -0.42 5.45 1.86
CA ASP A 48 0.96 5.21 2.29
C ASP A 48 1.14 3.77 2.81
N MET A 49 0.14 3.22 3.50
CA MET A 49 0.10 1.81 3.91
C MET A 49 0.11 0.88 2.69
N ARG A 50 -0.63 1.21 1.62
CA ARG A 50 -0.60 0.46 0.36
C ARG A 50 0.81 0.42 -0.24
N ILE A 51 1.50 1.55 -0.25
CA ILE A 51 2.89 1.63 -0.73
C ILE A 51 3.81 0.78 0.14
N ALA A 52 3.64 0.81 1.47
CA ALA A 52 4.41 -0.01 2.39
C ALA A 52 4.17 -1.51 2.17
N ALA A 53 2.91 -1.93 2.00
CA ALA A 53 2.53 -3.31 1.69
C ALA A 53 3.16 -3.79 0.37
N LYS A 54 3.11 -2.96 -0.68
CA LYS A 54 3.76 -3.24 -1.97
C LYS A 54 5.27 -3.45 -1.81
N ARG A 55 5.94 -2.57 -1.06
CA ARG A 55 7.40 -2.67 -0.82
C ARG A 55 7.76 -3.93 -0.04
N LEU A 56 7.00 -4.24 1.02
CA LEU A 56 7.20 -5.47 1.79
C LEU A 56 7.02 -6.69 0.89
N ARG A 57 5.95 -6.74 0.10
CA ARG A 57 5.70 -7.82 -0.85
C ARG A 57 6.86 -8.01 -1.82
N TYR A 58 7.35 -6.94 -2.45
CA TYR A 58 8.45 -7.04 -3.42
C TYR A 58 9.73 -7.58 -2.82
N VAL A 59 10.07 -7.16 -1.60
CA VAL A 59 11.24 -7.73 -0.92
C VAL A 59 11.01 -9.21 -0.63
N LEU A 60 9.85 -9.58 -0.10
CA LEU A 60 9.53 -10.98 0.18
C LEU A 60 9.44 -11.85 -1.08
N GLU A 61 8.98 -11.33 -2.22
CA GLU A 61 9.00 -12.03 -3.51
C GLU A 61 10.42 -12.43 -3.93
N LEU A 62 11.43 -11.69 -3.48
CA LEU A 62 12.84 -11.97 -3.77
C LEU A 62 13.53 -12.77 -2.66
N THR A 63 13.00 -12.79 -1.43
CA THR A 63 13.76 -13.29 -0.27
C THR A 63 12.96 -14.19 0.67
N ASP A 64 11.71 -14.56 0.37
CA ASP A 64 10.89 -15.37 1.28
C ASP A 64 11.51 -16.74 1.60
N PHE A 65 12.24 -17.34 0.66
CA PHE A 65 12.98 -18.58 0.84
C PHE A 65 14.01 -18.54 1.99
N CYS A 66 14.46 -17.34 2.40
CA CYS A 66 15.36 -17.17 3.54
C CYS A 66 14.67 -17.35 4.90
N PHE A 67 13.34 -17.18 4.96
CA PHE A 67 12.57 -17.07 6.21
C PHE A 67 11.41 -18.09 6.28
N GLY A 68 11.30 -18.97 5.30
CA GLY A 68 10.38 -20.10 5.27
C GLY A 68 8.90 -19.72 5.17
N ARG A 69 8.03 -20.61 5.64
CA ARG A 69 6.56 -20.48 5.52
C ARG A 69 5.98 -19.16 6.06
N PRO A 70 6.47 -18.58 7.18
CA PRO A 70 5.99 -17.27 7.64
C PRO A 70 6.16 -16.16 6.59
N ALA A 71 7.27 -16.15 5.85
CA ALA A 71 7.49 -15.16 4.80
C ALA A 71 6.64 -15.39 3.55
N ASP A 72 6.47 -16.63 3.09
CA ASP A 72 5.54 -16.91 1.98
C ASP A 72 4.11 -16.47 2.35
N THR A 73 3.70 -16.74 3.60
CA THR A 73 2.38 -16.34 4.09
C THR A 73 2.24 -14.81 4.12
N ALA A 74 3.21 -14.12 4.73
CA ALA A 74 3.20 -12.66 4.80
C ALA A 74 3.28 -12.00 3.42
N ARG A 75 4.01 -12.60 2.46
CA ARG A 75 4.06 -12.13 1.07
C ARG A 75 2.70 -12.18 0.39
N ARG A 76 1.97 -13.29 0.54
CA ARG A 76 0.61 -13.45 0.02
C ARG A 76 -0.34 -12.46 0.68
N ARG A 77 -0.28 -12.30 2.01
CA ARG A 77 -1.15 -11.35 2.73
C ARG A 77 -0.81 -9.90 2.43
N ALA A 78 0.46 -9.57 2.20
CA ALA A 78 0.84 -8.24 1.73
C ALA A 78 0.30 -7.95 0.31
N ARG A 79 0.17 -8.97 -0.55
CA ARG A 79 -0.51 -8.85 -1.84
C ARG A 79 -2.00 -8.57 -1.65
N ASP A 80 -2.70 -9.41 -0.89
CA ASP A 80 -4.13 -9.25 -0.63
C ASP A 80 -4.45 -7.86 -0.05
N LEU A 81 -3.64 -7.39 0.91
CA LEU A 81 -3.75 -6.06 1.49
C LEU A 81 -3.52 -4.94 0.47
N GLN A 82 -2.47 -5.07 -0.35
CA GLN A 82 -2.15 -4.10 -1.40
C GLN A 82 -3.28 -4.00 -2.43
N ASP A 83 -3.94 -5.11 -2.75
CA ASP A 83 -5.02 -5.16 -3.72
C ASP A 83 -6.27 -4.45 -3.18
N ILE A 84 -6.69 -4.73 -1.94
CA ILE A 84 -7.83 -4.04 -1.29
C ILE A 84 -7.57 -2.53 -1.20
N LEU A 85 -6.41 -2.12 -0.67
CA LEU A 85 -6.06 -0.71 -0.56
C LEU A 85 -5.87 -0.05 -1.94
N GLY A 86 -5.53 -0.84 -2.96
CA GLY A 86 -5.47 -0.39 -4.35
C GLY A 86 -6.83 0.01 -4.87
N GLU A 87 -7.83 -0.86 -4.71
CA GLU A 87 -9.20 -0.55 -5.13
C GLU A 87 -9.79 0.64 -4.36
N MET A 88 -9.45 0.79 -3.07
CA MET A 88 -9.84 1.97 -2.28
C MET A 88 -9.25 3.24 -2.89
N HIS A 89 -7.94 3.24 -3.14
CA HIS A 89 -7.25 4.38 -3.74
C HIS A 89 -7.79 4.73 -5.14
N ASP A 90 -8.15 3.72 -5.94
CA ASP A 90 -8.76 3.94 -7.24
C ASP A 90 -10.09 4.68 -7.12
N CYS A 91 -10.93 4.35 -6.12
CA CYS A 91 -12.14 5.12 -5.86
C CYS A 91 -11.83 6.56 -5.43
N ASP A 92 -10.83 6.75 -4.56
CA ASP A 92 -10.42 8.07 -4.05
C ASP A 92 -9.86 8.97 -5.17
N VAL A 93 -9.22 8.39 -6.19
CA VAL A 93 -8.71 9.12 -7.37
C VAL A 93 -9.79 9.32 -8.44
N MET A 94 -10.67 8.34 -8.65
CA MET A 94 -11.67 8.38 -9.71
C MET A 94 -12.85 9.29 -9.37
N LEU A 95 -13.31 9.30 -8.12
CA LEU A 95 -14.46 10.10 -7.69
C LEU A 95 -14.31 11.59 -8.05
N PRO A 96 -13.23 12.31 -7.66
CA PRO A 96 -13.08 13.72 -8.00
C PRO A 96 -13.02 13.96 -9.51
N ARG A 97 -12.40 13.05 -10.28
CA ARG A 97 -12.33 13.15 -11.75
C ARG A 97 -13.70 13.00 -12.41
N VAL A 98 -14.53 12.10 -11.91
CA VAL A 98 -15.90 11.90 -12.40
C VAL A 98 -16.74 13.15 -12.09
N GLN A 99 -16.60 13.71 -10.89
CA GLN A 99 -17.32 14.93 -10.48
C GLN A 99 -16.89 16.14 -11.32
N GLU A 100 -15.59 16.38 -11.46
CA GLU A 100 -15.04 17.46 -12.30
C GLU A 100 -15.51 17.32 -13.75
N HIS A 101 -15.52 16.10 -14.29
CA HIS A 101 -16.01 15.86 -15.65
C HIS A 101 -17.51 16.14 -15.79
N ALA A 102 -18.32 15.79 -14.78
CA ALA A 102 -19.74 16.08 -14.76
C ALA A 102 -20.01 17.59 -14.69
N GLU A 103 -19.29 18.30 -13.82
CA GLU A 103 -19.36 19.76 -13.68
C GLU A 103 -18.99 20.48 -14.99
N ARG A 104 -17.93 20.04 -15.67
CA ARG A 104 -17.55 20.58 -16.98
C ARG A 104 -18.67 20.40 -18.03
N LEU A 105 -19.27 19.22 -18.10
CA LEU A 105 -20.39 18.96 -19.03
C LEU A 105 -21.62 19.81 -18.69
N GLN A 106 -21.91 20.02 -17.40
CA GLN A 106 -22.99 20.90 -16.96
C GLN A 106 -22.73 22.36 -17.35
N ALA A 107 -21.48 22.83 -17.25
CA ALA A 107 -21.10 24.18 -17.69
C ALA A 107 -21.26 24.36 -19.20
N GLU A 108 -20.81 23.39 -20.01
CA GLU A 108 -20.98 23.38 -21.47
C GLU A 108 -22.46 23.38 -21.87
N ASP A 109 -23.29 22.59 -21.18
CA ASP A 109 -24.73 22.59 -21.39
C ASP A 109 -25.38 23.90 -20.98
N ALA A 110 -24.95 24.54 -19.89
CA ALA A 110 -25.45 25.84 -19.45
C ALA A 110 -25.16 26.94 -20.48
N GLU A 111 -23.95 26.97 -21.05
CA GLU A 111 -23.59 27.86 -22.15
C GLU A 111 -24.46 27.60 -23.40
N ALA A 112 -24.64 26.34 -23.78
CA ALA A 112 -25.45 25.95 -24.93
C ALA A 112 -26.94 26.30 -24.76
N VAL A 113 -27.47 26.17 -23.54
CA VAL A 113 -28.85 26.57 -23.18
C VAL A 113 -28.99 28.09 -23.24
N ARG A 114 -28.04 28.84 -22.67
CA ARG A 114 -28.04 30.31 -22.71
C ARG A 114 -27.94 30.83 -24.15
N ALA A 115 -27.08 30.24 -24.97
CA ALA A 115 -26.95 30.60 -26.38
C ALA A 115 -28.26 30.39 -27.15
N ARG A 116 -28.99 29.29 -26.88
CA ARG A 116 -30.30 29.01 -27.50
C ARG A 116 -31.41 29.97 -27.06
N ALA A 117 -31.36 30.46 -25.82
CA ALA A 117 -32.36 31.39 -25.29
C ALA A 117 -32.33 32.78 -25.98
N GLY A 118 -31.22 33.13 -26.62
CA GLY A 118 -31.05 34.40 -27.32
C GLY A 118 -31.21 35.61 -26.38
N ASN A 119 -32.02 36.58 -26.80
CA ASN A 119 -32.30 37.83 -26.07
C ASN A 119 -33.58 37.77 -25.22
N THR A 120 -34.10 36.56 -24.93
CA THR A 120 -35.29 36.43 -24.08
C THR A 120 -34.98 37.00 -22.69
N PRO A 121 -35.88 37.79 -22.09
CA PRO A 121 -35.65 38.38 -20.77
C PRO A 121 -35.59 37.35 -19.63
N ASP A 122 -36.03 36.12 -19.88
CA ASP A 122 -36.02 35.01 -18.93
C ASP A 122 -35.73 33.67 -19.64
N LEU A 123 -35.44 32.62 -18.87
CA LEU A 123 -35.04 31.30 -19.39
C LEU A 123 -36.14 30.26 -19.23
N ASP A 124 -36.64 29.69 -20.34
CA ASP A 124 -37.56 28.54 -20.29
C ASP A 124 -36.80 27.28 -19.86
N LEU A 125 -37.22 26.66 -18.75
CA LEU A 125 -36.69 25.42 -18.22
C LEU A 125 -36.65 24.27 -19.26
N ARG A 126 -37.55 24.28 -20.24
CA ARG A 126 -37.57 23.29 -21.33
C ARG A 126 -36.32 23.30 -22.19
N LEU A 127 -35.58 24.41 -22.24
CA LEU A 127 -34.30 24.48 -22.97
C LEU A 127 -33.24 23.58 -22.32
N ALA A 128 -33.23 23.48 -20.99
CA ALA A 128 -32.35 22.55 -20.28
C ALA A 128 -32.67 21.07 -20.60
N ALA A 129 -33.95 20.76 -20.87
CA ALA A 129 -34.34 19.41 -21.31
C ALA A 129 -33.80 19.04 -22.70
N GLN A 130 -33.33 20.01 -23.48
CA GLN A 130 -32.74 19.83 -24.81
C GLN A 130 -31.21 19.92 -24.79
N ALA A 131 -30.61 20.03 -23.60
CA ALA A 131 -29.17 20.20 -23.49
C ALA A 131 -28.42 18.95 -24.04
N PRO A 132 -27.31 19.17 -24.79
CA PRO A 132 -26.55 18.11 -25.45
C PRO A 132 -26.07 16.98 -24.53
N HIS A 133 -25.62 17.30 -23.32
CA HIS A 133 -24.95 16.37 -22.41
C HIS A 133 -25.81 15.94 -21.22
N ARG A 134 -27.11 16.30 -21.19
CA ARG A 134 -28.04 16.03 -20.07
C ARG A 134 -28.09 14.58 -19.57
N THR A 135 -27.89 13.61 -20.46
CA THR A 135 -27.87 12.18 -20.10
C THR A 135 -26.48 11.73 -19.64
N ALA A 136 -25.42 12.37 -20.13
CA ALA A 136 -24.04 12.03 -19.81
C ALA A 136 -23.71 12.34 -18.35
N TYR A 137 -23.93 13.58 -17.88
CA TYR A 137 -23.61 13.92 -16.48
C TYR A 137 -24.51 13.18 -15.48
N ARG A 138 -25.76 12.81 -15.85
CA ARG A 138 -26.59 11.91 -15.01
C ARG A 138 -25.96 10.52 -14.83
N GLY A 139 -25.38 9.96 -15.89
CA GLY A 139 -24.65 8.69 -15.79
C GLY A 139 -23.41 8.80 -14.90
N LEU A 140 -22.72 9.93 -14.96
CA LEU A 140 -21.58 10.23 -14.10
C LEU A 140 -21.99 10.40 -12.63
N ASP A 141 -23.14 11.02 -12.36
CA ASP A 141 -23.68 11.12 -10.99
C ASP A 141 -23.96 9.73 -10.40
N VAL A 142 -24.56 8.83 -11.18
CA VAL A 142 -24.78 7.44 -10.76
C VAL A 142 -23.45 6.73 -10.50
N LEU A 143 -22.45 6.93 -11.37
CA LEU A 143 -21.11 6.38 -11.16
C LEU A 143 -20.45 6.96 -9.89
N ALA A 144 -20.62 8.25 -9.59
CA ALA A 144 -20.10 8.87 -8.38
C ALA A 144 -20.74 8.27 -7.13
N VAL A 145 -22.05 8.03 -7.13
CA VAL A 145 -22.74 7.32 -6.04
C VAL A 145 -22.18 5.91 -5.86
N TYR A 146 -21.98 5.18 -6.96
CA TYR A 146 -21.36 3.85 -6.92
C TYR A 146 -19.94 3.89 -6.34
N LEU A 147 -19.09 4.82 -6.78
CA LEU A 147 -17.71 4.94 -6.29
C LEU A 147 -17.67 5.22 -4.78
N ARG A 148 -18.56 6.08 -4.27
CA ARG A 148 -18.69 6.33 -2.82
C ARG A 148 -19.09 5.07 -2.07
N ALA A 149 -20.16 4.39 -2.52
CA ALA A 149 -20.62 3.18 -1.86
C ALA A 149 -19.59 2.04 -1.92
N ARG A 150 -18.92 1.87 -3.06
CA ARG A 150 -17.84 0.90 -3.23
C ARG A 150 -16.67 1.21 -2.30
N ARG A 151 -16.32 2.48 -2.15
CA ARG A 151 -15.22 2.92 -1.29
C ARG A 151 -15.47 2.57 0.19
N GLU A 152 -16.71 2.70 0.65
CA GLU A 152 -17.13 2.29 2.00
C GLU A 152 -17.06 0.78 2.18
N LEU A 153 -17.62 0.01 1.24
CA LEU A 153 -17.58 -1.46 1.26
C LEU A 153 -16.13 -1.99 1.29
N LEU A 154 -15.23 -1.38 0.52
CA LEU A 154 -13.82 -1.75 0.50
C LEU A 154 -13.12 -1.43 1.81
N PHE A 155 -13.50 -0.33 2.49
CA PHE A 155 -12.99 -0.02 3.81
C PHE A 155 -13.37 -1.08 4.84
N ASP A 156 -14.63 -1.52 4.84
CA ASP A 156 -15.09 -2.58 5.74
C ASP A 156 -14.35 -3.90 5.47
N ARG A 157 -14.11 -4.22 4.18
CA ARG A 157 -13.27 -5.36 3.79
C ARG A 157 -11.83 -5.22 4.28
N PHE A 158 -11.27 -4.02 4.25
CA PHE A 158 -9.92 -3.75 4.76
C PHE A 158 -9.85 -3.96 6.28
N LEU A 159 -10.81 -3.44 7.05
CA LEU A 159 -10.88 -3.65 8.50
C LEU A 159 -10.95 -5.15 8.84
N ALA A 160 -11.91 -5.87 8.24
CA ALA A 160 -12.08 -7.30 8.46
C ALA A 160 -10.86 -8.12 8.03
N PHE A 161 -10.17 -7.69 6.96
CA PHE A 161 -8.91 -8.30 6.55
C PHE A 161 -7.82 -8.09 7.61
N TRP A 162 -7.67 -6.86 8.11
CA TRP A 162 -6.64 -6.49 9.07
C TRP A 162 -6.81 -7.23 10.39
N GLU A 163 -8.02 -7.20 10.97
CA GLU A 163 -8.36 -7.93 12.20
C GLU A 163 -8.02 -9.41 12.09
N ARG A 164 -8.41 -10.06 10.98
CA ARG A 164 -8.06 -11.46 10.72
C ARG A 164 -6.55 -11.69 10.69
N GLN A 165 -5.76 -10.77 10.16
CA GLN A 165 -4.29 -10.93 10.15
C GLN A 165 -3.68 -10.77 11.54
N GLU A 166 -4.26 -9.92 12.39
CA GLU A 166 -3.87 -9.77 13.78
C GLU A 166 -4.20 -11.03 14.59
N GLU A 167 -5.42 -11.56 14.48
CA GLU A 167 -5.84 -12.83 15.09
C GLU A 167 -4.94 -13.98 14.64
N MET A 168 -4.64 -14.06 13.35
CA MET A 168 -3.75 -15.08 12.82
C MET A 168 -2.29 -14.84 13.24
N GLY A 169 -1.91 -13.67 13.73
CA GLY A 169 -0.51 -13.33 14.05
C GLY A 169 0.41 -13.34 12.83
N THR A 170 -0.11 -13.01 11.64
CA THR A 170 0.63 -13.11 10.36
C THR A 170 1.93 -12.31 10.40
N TRP A 171 1.84 -11.04 10.81
CA TRP A 171 2.98 -10.12 10.84
C TRP A 171 3.97 -10.46 11.94
N LEU A 172 3.47 -10.83 13.13
CA LEU A 172 4.29 -11.26 14.26
C LEU A 172 5.11 -12.53 13.94
N ARG A 173 4.53 -13.50 13.21
CA ARG A 173 5.27 -14.69 12.77
C ARG A 173 6.38 -14.35 11.77
N LEU A 174 6.15 -13.40 10.88
CA LEU A 174 7.21 -12.92 9.97
C LEU A 174 8.34 -12.27 10.77
N GLU A 175 8.00 -11.35 11.68
CA GLU A 175 8.96 -10.67 12.55
C GLU A 175 9.84 -11.67 13.30
N ARG A 176 9.23 -12.63 14.01
CA ARG A 176 9.95 -13.68 14.73
C ARG A 176 10.87 -14.51 13.83
N SER A 177 10.44 -14.84 12.61
CA SER A 177 11.26 -15.60 11.66
C SER A 177 12.50 -14.81 11.22
N VAL A 178 12.31 -13.51 10.93
CA VAL A 178 13.38 -12.59 10.55
C VAL A 178 14.36 -12.35 11.70
N GLU A 179 13.87 -12.17 12.93
CA GLU A 179 14.70 -12.00 14.12
C GLU A 179 15.50 -13.26 14.43
N ALA A 180 14.87 -14.44 14.39
CA ALA A 180 15.56 -15.71 14.58
C ALA A 180 16.62 -15.96 13.51
N TYR A 181 16.44 -15.46 12.28
CA TYR A 181 17.49 -15.49 11.27
C TYR A 181 18.67 -14.59 11.65
N LEU A 182 18.40 -13.35 12.07
CA LEU A 182 19.44 -12.39 12.47
C LEU A 182 20.26 -12.87 13.67
N GLU A 183 19.63 -13.47 14.67
CA GLU A 183 20.37 -14.01 15.82
C GLU A 183 21.28 -15.17 15.42
N ARG A 184 20.78 -16.13 14.62
CA ARG A 184 21.61 -17.22 14.09
C ARG A 184 22.79 -16.72 13.25
N ALA A 185 22.58 -15.69 12.43
CA ALA A 185 23.65 -15.07 11.64
C ALA A 185 24.71 -14.39 12.53
N ARG A 186 24.31 -13.72 13.61
CA ARG A 186 25.26 -13.12 14.58
C ARG A 186 26.06 -14.17 15.32
N GLU A 187 25.42 -15.27 15.73
CA GLU A 187 26.10 -16.40 16.38
C GLU A 187 27.12 -17.04 15.45
N ALA A 188 26.76 -17.29 14.18
CA ALA A 188 27.66 -17.82 13.17
C ALA A 188 28.87 -16.90 12.94
N ARG A 189 28.67 -15.57 12.86
CA ARG A 189 29.75 -14.59 12.72
C ARG A 189 30.70 -14.58 13.92
N ARG A 190 30.14 -14.66 15.15
CA ARG A 190 30.94 -14.75 16.38
C ARG A 190 31.74 -16.05 16.44
N ALA A 191 31.17 -17.16 16.00
CA ALA A 191 31.87 -18.44 15.91
C ALA A 191 33.00 -18.39 14.88
N ALA A 192 32.74 -17.87 13.67
CA ALA A 192 33.74 -17.70 12.63
C ALA A 192 34.90 -16.78 13.07
N LYS A 193 34.60 -15.68 13.76
CA LYS A 193 35.64 -14.79 14.31
C LYS A 193 36.53 -15.51 15.33
N ARG A 194 35.93 -16.24 16.27
CA ARG A 194 36.67 -17.02 17.27
C ARG A 194 37.53 -18.13 16.64
N ALA A 195 37.03 -18.78 15.59
CA ALA A 195 37.80 -19.78 14.85
C ALA A 195 39.01 -19.15 14.15
N ALA A 196 38.84 -18.01 13.47
CA ALA A 196 39.93 -17.30 12.82
C ALA A 196 40.97 -16.75 13.81
N GLU A 197 40.55 -16.28 14.99
CA GLU A 197 41.45 -15.88 16.08
C GLU A 197 42.27 -17.07 16.59
N ALA A 198 41.64 -18.23 16.82
CA ALA A 198 42.33 -19.44 17.27
C ALA A 198 43.30 -20.00 16.21
N GLU A 199 42.96 -19.91 14.92
CA GLU A 199 43.84 -20.31 13.82
C GLU A 199 45.07 -19.39 13.71
N ALA A 200 44.87 -18.08 13.84
CA ALA A 200 45.98 -17.12 13.86
C ALA A 200 46.90 -17.28 15.09
N GLU A 201 46.34 -17.62 16.26
CA GLU A 201 47.12 -17.93 17.46
C GLU A 201 47.93 -19.23 17.31
N ALA A 202 47.35 -20.26 16.68
CA ALA A 202 48.06 -21.51 16.40
C ALA A 202 49.22 -21.30 15.40
N GLU A 203 48.99 -20.55 14.31
CA GLU A 203 50.04 -20.20 13.35
C GLU A 203 51.16 -19.34 13.95
N ALA A 204 50.84 -18.49 14.93
CA ALA A 204 51.83 -17.69 15.64
C ALA A 204 52.64 -18.51 16.66
N ALA A 205 52.09 -19.59 17.21
CA ALA A 205 52.78 -20.49 18.13
C ALA A 205 53.71 -21.50 17.42
N GLU A 206 53.49 -21.75 16.12
CA GLU A 206 54.33 -22.64 15.30
C GLU A 206 55.53 -21.93 14.61
N ARG A 207 55.67 -20.60 14.75
CA ARG A 207 56.79 -19.80 14.22
C ARG A 207 57.78 -19.41 15.29
#